data_AF-A0A2V9DC84-F1
#
_entry.id   AF-A0A2V9DC84-F1
#
_cell.length_a   1.000
_cell.length_b   1.000
_cell.length_c   1.000
_cell.angle_alpha   90.00
_cell.angle_beta   90.00
_cell.angle_gamma   90.00
#
_symmetry.space_group_name_H-M   'P 1'
#
loop_
_entity.id
_entity.type
_entity.pdbx_description
1 polymer ?
#
loop_
_entity_poly.entity_id
_entity_poly.type
_entity_poly.pdbx_seq_one_letter_code
_entity_poly.pdbx_strand_id
1 'polypeptide(L)'
;MLPREILPGVYVCADAADLARTAARWFVDWAWQSIAKDGNFNVALSGGSTPRELYGLLATPEFRAQVDWSRVHLFWGDERAVPPESPESNYGMARRELLLRVPIPPSNVHRMEAEDPNIGRAAHNYEAVLREFLSLDDRGFPRFHLVLLGLGPDGHAASLFPGSKLLRETSRWVSTPTVPKSLRTSRSALARAAGQAARGRAAFPCRRGGGRPAFSLAVATDSEREVMILAGDIGGTKSNLALMEKKGDRFRVVFIYRYPSHEYTRFEDIIDDFLSRGRDFLSASPTGRIAAAGFGVAGPVIGRGVRITNLTWGLDADSLERQLGTPHVVLLNDLEATGYSLAWLAPEDICTLNEGSAAPQATQALIAAGTGLGEAILMWNGSRYIVAPSEGGHADFAPRTEKEIELLRYLKTMYKFVSFELVVSGRGFLTLHEFLDKSVRHPSFDEPGADPAPEITKLGLEGSCPVCVETLDLFVTLYGAEAGNLALKALARGGIFVAGGIAPKILPKIQNGAFFSAFCEKEKFQELLSHFPVHVVLNEEAPLLGAAAEAAARELVAANAGAR
;
A
#
# COMPACT_ATOMS: atom_id res chain seq x y z
N MET A 1 -6.39 -28.03 -4.61
CA MET A 1 -6.41 -26.58 -4.93
C MET A 1 -5.69 -25.87 -3.80
N LEU A 2 -4.70 -25.03 -4.11
CA LEU A 2 -4.08 -24.17 -3.09
C LEU A 2 -5.13 -23.15 -2.61
N PRO A 3 -5.23 -22.87 -1.29
CA PRO A 3 -6.18 -21.88 -0.80
C PRO A 3 -5.81 -20.48 -1.32
N ARG A 4 -6.81 -19.74 -1.82
CA ARG A 4 -6.63 -18.34 -2.28
C ARG A 4 -6.25 -17.45 -1.11
N GLU A 5 -5.30 -16.55 -1.33
CA GLU A 5 -4.95 -15.51 -0.37
C GLU A 5 -6.14 -14.55 -0.18
N ILE A 6 -6.51 -14.28 1.08
CA ILE A 6 -7.61 -13.38 1.45
C ILE A 6 -6.98 -12.10 2.00
N LEU A 7 -7.08 -11.00 1.25
CA LEU A 7 -6.52 -9.70 1.64
C LEU A 7 -7.53 -8.89 2.46
N PRO A 8 -7.09 -8.09 3.46
CA PRO A 8 -7.96 -7.13 4.15
C PRO A 8 -8.53 -6.11 3.15
N GLY A 9 -9.79 -5.69 3.35
CA GLY A 9 -10.43 -4.73 2.46
C GLY A 9 -11.95 -4.66 2.60
N VAL A 10 -12.55 -3.63 2.00
CA VAL A 10 -14.02 -3.54 1.86
C VAL A 10 -14.42 -4.12 0.51
N TYR A 11 -15.26 -5.15 0.54
CA TYR A 11 -15.78 -5.81 -0.64
C TYR A 11 -17.26 -5.46 -0.81
N VAL A 12 -17.59 -4.87 -1.95
CA VAL A 12 -18.97 -4.47 -2.29
C VAL A 12 -19.56 -5.54 -3.21
N CYS A 13 -20.64 -6.18 -2.77
CA CYS A 13 -21.34 -7.21 -3.54
C CYS A 13 -22.52 -6.59 -4.30
N ALA A 14 -22.96 -7.29 -5.35
CA ALA A 14 -24.08 -6.79 -6.16
C ALA A 14 -25.38 -6.74 -5.35
N ASP A 15 -25.63 -7.79 -4.56
CA ASP A 15 -26.81 -7.94 -3.72
C ASP A 15 -26.51 -8.81 -2.47
N ALA A 16 -27.55 -9.09 -1.67
CA ALA A 16 -27.42 -9.88 -0.45
C ALA A 16 -27.09 -11.36 -0.70
N ALA A 17 -27.58 -11.93 -1.81
CA ALA A 17 -27.32 -13.33 -2.14
C ALA A 17 -25.86 -13.52 -2.60
N ASP A 18 -25.35 -12.58 -3.38
CA ASP A 18 -23.93 -12.53 -3.77
C ASP A 18 -23.02 -12.32 -2.55
N LEU A 19 -23.43 -11.48 -1.60
CA LEU A 19 -22.74 -11.31 -0.32
C LEU A 19 -22.68 -12.62 0.48
N ALA A 20 -23.82 -13.30 0.65
CA ALA A 20 -23.87 -14.56 1.40
C ALA A 20 -23.01 -15.65 0.73
N ARG A 21 -23.04 -15.75 -0.61
CA ARG A 21 -22.22 -16.69 -1.37
C ARG A 21 -20.73 -16.36 -1.30
N THR A 22 -20.37 -15.07 -1.34
CA THR A 22 -18.99 -14.62 -1.16
C THR A 22 -18.47 -14.95 0.23
N ALA A 23 -19.27 -14.67 1.27
CA ALA A 23 -18.92 -15.04 2.64
C ALA A 23 -18.80 -16.57 2.82
N ALA A 24 -19.63 -17.37 2.14
CA ALA A 24 -19.53 -18.83 2.18
C ALA A 24 -18.22 -19.34 1.58
N ARG A 25 -17.80 -18.78 0.44
CA ARG A 25 -16.49 -19.08 -0.17
C ARG A 25 -15.34 -18.76 0.79
N TRP A 26 -15.35 -17.58 1.41
CA TRP A 26 -14.30 -17.21 2.35
C TRP A 26 -14.31 -18.04 3.63
N PHE A 27 -15.47 -18.47 4.12
CA PHE A 27 -15.52 -19.40 5.24
C PHE A 27 -14.79 -20.70 4.91
N VAL A 28 -14.99 -21.25 3.70
CA VAL A 28 -14.26 -22.44 3.21
C VAL A 28 -12.76 -22.16 3.12
N ASP A 29 -12.38 -21.04 2.49
CA ASP A 29 -10.98 -20.67 2.33
C ASP A 29 -10.26 -20.51 3.69
N TRP A 30 -10.89 -19.84 4.65
CA TRP A 30 -10.38 -19.72 6.02
C TRP A 30 -10.33 -21.06 6.75
N ALA A 31 -11.33 -21.92 6.57
CA ALA A 31 -11.33 -23.25 7.14
C ALA A 31 -10.16 -24.07 6.62
N TRP A 32 -9.93 -24.09 5.29
CA TRP A 32 -8.79 -24.79 4.69
C TRP A 32 -7.46 -24.28 5.21
N GLN A 33 -7.25 -22.96 5.23
CA GLN A 33 -6.00 -22.35 5.67
C GLN A 33 -5.73 -22.62 7.16
N SER A 34 -6.75 -22.48 8.01
CA SER A 34 -6.61 -22.65 9.45
C SER A 34 -6.44 -24.11 9.84
N ILE A 35 -7.21 -25.02 9.22
CA ILE A 35 -7.09 -26.46 9.48
C ILE A 35 -5.73 -26.98 9.02
N ALA A 36 -5.22 -26.52 7.87
CA ALA A 36 -3.89 -26.90 7.41
C ALA A 36 -2.78 -26.40 8.35
N LYS A 37 -2.90 -25.16 8.86
CA LYS A 37 -1.86 -24.52 9.67
C LYS A 37 -1.90 -24.89 11.15
N ASP A 38 -3.07 -24.74 11.77
CA ASP A 38 -3.27 -24.82 13.22
C ASP A 38 -3.98 -26.14 13.62
N GLY A 39 -4.33 -26.99 12.65
CA GLY A 39 -5.00 -28.28 12.88
C GLY A 39 -6.50 -28.16 13.17
N ASN A 40 -7.00 -26.95 13.41
CA ASN A 40 -8.41 -26.65 13.67
C ASN A 40 -8.82 -25.29 13.07
N PHE A 41 -10.13 -25.03 13.04
CA PHE A 41 -10.70 -23.74 12.62
C PHE A 41 -11.70 -23.22 13.66
N ASN A 42 -11.17 -22.38 14.57
CA ASN A 42 -11.94 -21.62 15.56
C ASN A 42 -12.60 -20.39 14.93
N VAL A 43 -13.94 -20.36 14.90
CA VAL A 43 -14.71 -19.25 14.32
C VAL A 43 -15.83 -18.79 15.25
N ALA A 44 -15.98 -17.47 15.39
CA ALA A 44 -17.09 -16.87 16.12
C ALA A 44 -18.22 -16.45 15.17
N LEU A 45 -19.43 -16.91 15.46
CA LEU A 45 -20.67 -16.70 14.70
C LEU A 45 -21.45 -15.48 15.23
N SER A 46 -22.36 -14.96 14.40
CA SER A 46 -23.22 -13.81 14.71
C SER A 46 -24.65 -14.08 14.29
N GLY A 47 -25.59 -13.39 14.93
CA GLY A 47 -26.98 -13.32 14.50
C GLY A 47 -27.21 -12.38 13.31
N GLY A 48 -28.42 -12.43 12.74
CA GLY A 48 -28.89 -11.50 11.72
C GLY A 48 -29.36 -12.17 10.42
N SER A 49 -29.94 -11.39 9.51
CA SER A 49 -30.44 -11.90 8.23
C SER A 49 -29.32 -12.38 7.30
N THR A 50 -28.19 -11.66 7.27
CA THR A 50 -27.05 -12.01 6.40
C THR A 50 -26.30 -13.26 6.89
N PRO A 51 -25.96 -13.41 8.19
CA PRO A 51 -25.42 -14.68 8.69
C PRO A 51 -26.36 -15.87 8.50
N ARG A 52 -27.68 -15.68 8.62
CA ARG A 52 -28.67 -16.74 8.36
C ARG A 52 -28.58 -17.29 6.94
N GLU A 53 -28.49 -16.41 5.93
CA GLU A 53 -28.33 -16.83 4.53
C GLU A 53 -26.99 -17.53 4.28
N LEU A 54 -25.90 -17.01 4.86
CA LEU A 54 -24.57 -17.65 4.83
C LEU A 54 -24.62 -19.08 5.41
N TYR A 55 -25.24 -19.26 6.58
CA TYR A 55 -25.36 -20.56 7.24
C TYR A 55 -26.16 -21.56 6.42
N GLY A 56 -27.28 -21.10 5.82
CA GLY A 56 -28.05 -21.90 4.89
C GLY A 56 -27.25 -22.36 3.67
N LEU A 57 -26.36 -21.49 3.14
CA LEU A 57 -25.46 -21.82 2.02
C LEU A 57 -24.38 -22.82 2.42
N LEU A 58 -23.72 -22.65 3.56
CA LEU A 58 -22.70 -23.58 4.07
C LEU A 58 -23.23 -25.00 4.30
N ALA A 59 -24.53 -25.13 4.57
CA ALA A 59 -25.22 -26.41 4.72
C ALA A 59 -25.58 -27.10 3.38
N THR A 60 -25.46 -26.41 2.24
CA THR A 60 -25.75 -26.99 0.91
C THR A 60 -24.64 -27.96 0.48
N PRO A 61 -24.93 -28.96 -0.39
CA PRO A 61 -23.90 -29.84 -0.94
C PRO A 61 -22.72 -29.09 -1.60
N GLU A 62 -22.97 -27.91 -2.16
CA GLU A 62 -21.95 -27.05 -2.78
C GLU A 62 -20.81 -26.72 -1.81
N PHE A 63 -21.13 -26.30 -0.58
CA PHE A 63 -20.12 -25.86 0.40
C PHE A 63 -19.84 -26.90 1.49
N ARG A 64 -20.86 -27.67 1.89
CA ARG A 64 -20.78 -28.61 3.01
C ARG A 64 -19.62 -29.60 2.87
N ALA A 65 -19.41 -30.13 1.66
CA ALA A 65 -18.39 -31.12 1.35
C ALA A 65 -16.97 -30.53 1.30
N GLN A 66 -16.84 -29.21 1.24
CA GLN A 66 -15.55 -28.54 1.18
C GLN A 66 -14.95 -28.35 2.58
N VAL A 67 -15.74 -28.35 3.66
CA VAL A 67 -15.22 -28.08 5.01
C VAL A 67 -15.06 -29.40 5.79
N ASP A 68 -13.90 -29.62 6.39
CA ASP A 68 -13.72 -30.68 7.39
C ASP A 68 -14.32 -30.23 8.74
N TRP A 69 -15.62 -30.44 8.90
CA TRP A 69 -16.38 -30.06 10.09
C TRP A 69 -15.92 -30.72 11.39
N SER A 70 -15.15 -31.83 11.31
CA SER A 70 -14.59 -32.46 12.52
C SER A 70 -13.52 -31.60 13.19
N ARG A 71 -12.93 -30.65 12.44
CA ARG A 71 -11.88 -29.73 12.88
C ARG A 71 -12.36 -28.29 13.07
N VAL A 72 -13.63 -28.01 12.81
CA VAL A 72 -14.22 -26.68 13.02
C VAL A 72 -14.75 -26.58 14.45
N HIS A 73 -14.39 -25.52 15.17
CA HIS A 73 -14.96 -25.16 16.46
C HIS A 73 -15.73 -23.84 16.35
N LEU A 74 -17.00 -23.87 16.77
CA LEU A 74 -17.92 -22.75 16.65
C LEU A 74 -18.14 -22.07 18.00
N PHE A 75 -18.01 -20.75 17.98
CA PHE A 75 -18.23 -19.85 19.10
C PHE A 75 -19.25 -18.76 18.71
N TRP A 76 -19.66 -17.89 19.63
CA TRP A 76 -20.63 -16.82 19.39
C TRP A 76 -20.07 -15.48 19.84
N GLY A 77 -20.20 -14.48 18.96
CA GLY A 77 -19.82 -13.09 19.26
C GLY A 77 -20.77 -12.42 20.25
N ASP A 78 -22.06 -12.74 20.17
CA ASP A 78 -23.08 -12.30 21.11
C ASP A 78 -24.27 -13.28 21.16
N GLU A 79 -25.05 -13.21 22.24
CA GLU A 79 -26.29 -13.97 22.42
C GLU A 79 -27.32 -13.15 23.24
N ARG A 80 -28.60 -13.37 22.93
CA ARG A 80 -29.73 -12.77 23.64
C ARG A 80 -30.10 -13.66 24.83
N ALA A 81 -30.49 -13.06 25.94
CA ALA A 81 -30.92 -13.78 27.15
C ALA A 81 -32.34 -14.36 26.97
N VAL A 82 -32.44 -15.38 26.11
CA VAL A 82 -33.67 -16.10 25.75
C VAL A 82 -33.35 -17.59 25.63
N PRO A 83 -34.34 -18.50 25.78
CA PRO A 83 -34.12 -19.93 25.57
C PRO A 83 -33.55 -20.23 24.16
N PRO A 84 -32.72 -21.28 24.00
CA PRO A 84 -32.08 -21.61 22.73
C PRO A 84 -33.05 -21.95 21.59
N GLU A 85 -34.28 -22.35 21.91
CA GLU A 85 -35.36 -22.60 20.95
C GLU A 85 -36.04 -21.31 20.46
N SER A 86 -35.81 -20.19 21.16
CA SER A 86 -36.41 -18.91 20.82
C SER A 86 -36.09 -18.52 19.37
N PRO A 87 -37.05 -17.95 18.62
CA PRO A 87 -36.78 -17.32 17.33
C PRO A 87 -35.74 -16.21 17.41
N GLU A 88 -35.54 -15.63 18.60
CA GLU A 88 -34.58 -14.57 18.85
C GLU A 88 -33.16 -15.06 19.17
N SER A 89 -32.94 -16.36 19.43
CA SER A 89 -31.60 -16.87 19.77
C SER A 89 -30.68 -16.94 18.54
N ASN A 90 -29.47 -16.41 18.67
CA ASN A 90 -28.42 -16.50 17.66
C ASN A 90 -27.96 -17.95 17.48
N TYR A 91 -27.76 -18.68 18.59
CA TYR A 91 -27.52 -20.11 18.60
C TYR A 91 -28.67 -20.88 17.97
N GLY A 92 -29.91 -20.59 18.35
CA GLY A 92 -31.11 -21.24 17.80
C GLY A 92 -31.20 -21.09 16.28
N MET A 93 -30.86 -19.91 15.75
CA MET A 93 -30.77 -19.67 14.31
C MET A 93 -29.67 -20.50 13.64
N ALA A 94 -28.43 -20.45 14.16
CA ALA A 94 -27.32 -21.25 13.63
C ALA A 94 -27.61 -22.76 13.69
N ARG A 95 -28.31 -23.23 14.74
CA ARG A 95 -28.72 -24.62 14.90
C ARG A 95 -29.64 -25.08 13.77
N ARG A 96 -30.67 -24.28 13.44
CA ARG A 96 -31.64 -24.59 12.37
C ARG A 96 -31.01 -24.53 10.98
N GLU A 97 -30.22 -23.49 10.71
CA GLU A 97 -29.70 -23.24 9.37
C GLU A 97 -28.44 -24.06 9.04
N LEU A 98 -27.60 -24.35 10.03
CA LEU A 98 -26.29 -24.97 9.84
C LEU A 98 -26.11 -26.27 10.64
N LEU A 99 -26.18 -26.22 11.98
CA LEU A 99 -25.66 -27.31 12.83
C LEU A 99 -26.39 -28.64 12.62
N LEU A 100 -27.70 -28.61 12.39
CA LEU A 100 -28.48 -29.83 12.10
C LEU A 100 -28.21 -30.42 10.69
N ARG A 101 -27.46 -29.71 9.85
CA ARG A 101 -27.30 -30.00 8.42
C ARG A 101 -25.85 -30.25 8.01
N VAL A 102 -24.89 -30.12 8.93
CA VAL A 102 -23.46 -30.38 8.71
C VAL A 102 -22.92 -31.39 9.73
N PRO A 103 -21.92 -32.21 9.38
CA PRO A 103 -21.38 -33.25 10.26
C PRO A 103 -20.40 -32.69 11.30
N ILE A 104 -20.80 -31.65 12.05
CA ILE A 104 -19.98 -31.08 13.12
C ILE A 104 -20.17 -31.87 14.43
N PRO A 105 -19.09 -32.27 15.13
CA PRO A 105 -19.20 -32.90 16.44
C PRO A 105 -19.88 -31.96 17.46
N PRO A 106 -20.82 -32.45 18.29
CA PRO A 106 -21.44 -31.62 19.33
C PRO A 106 -20.43 -31.00 20.30
N SER A 107 -19.31 -31.68 20.58
CA SER A 107 -18.20 -31.18 21.40
C SER A 107 -17.48 -29.97 20.81
N ASN A 108 -17.70 -29.66 19.54
CA ASN A 108 -17.08 -28.51 18.86
C ASN A 108 -18.01 -27.29 18.81
N VAL A 109 -19.18 -27.36 19.46
CA VAL A 109 -20.18 -26.29 19.45
C VAL A 109 -20.22 -25.63 20.83
N HIS A 110 -19.54 -24.49 20.94
CA HIS A 110 -19.32 -23.76 22.20
C HIS A 110 -20.28 -22.58 22.30
N ARG A 111 -21.55 -22.86 22.62
CA ARG A 111 -22.60 -21.84 22.71
C ARG A 111 -22.49 -20.99 23.98
N MET A 112 -22.98 -19.75 23.92
CA MET A 112 -23.14 -18.89 25.09
C MET A 112 -24.50 -19.19 25.75
N GLU A 113 -24.50 -19.71 26.97
CA GLU A 113 -25.74 -20.09 27.70
C GLU A 113 -26.41 -18.89 28.37
N ALA A 114 -26.77 -17.89 27.56
CA ALA A 114 -27.31 -16.62 28.04
C ALA A 114 -28.73 -16.72 28.64
N GLU A 115 -29.39 -17.89 28.54
CA GLU A 115 -30.67 -18.18 29.20
C GLU A 115 -30.56 -18.34 30.73
N ASP A 116 -29.34 -18.44 31.29
CA ASP A 116 -29.14 -18.47 32.74
C ASP A 116 -29.74 -17.20 33.39
N PRO A 117 -30.61 -17.33 34.41
CA PRO A 117 -31.15 -16.19 35.14
C PRO A 117 -30.08 -15.23 35.69
N ASN A 118 -28.87 -15.73 35.94
CA ASN A 118 -27.69 -14.93 36.25
C ASN A 118 -26.80 -14.77 35.02
N ILE A 119 -27.09 -13.74 34.22
CA ILE A 119 -26.34 -13.45 32.98
C ILE A 119 -24.85 -13.17 33.23
N GLY A 120 -24.47 -12.67 34.41
CA GLY A 120 -23.07 -12.48 34.79
C GLY A 120 -22.33 -13.80 34.96
N ARG A 121 -23.01 -14.83 35.50
CA ARG A 121 -22.49 -16.20 35.58
C ARG A 121 -22.39 -16.83 34.19
N ALA A 122 -23.39 -16.63 33.32
CA ALA A 122 -23.30 -17.10 31.93
C ALA A 122 -22.09 -16.51 31.20
N ALA A 123 -21.84 -15.20 31.34
CA ALA A 123 -20.67 -14.55 30.76
C ALA A 123 -19.35 -15.10 31.31
N HIS A 124 -19.27 -15.33 32.63
CA HIS A 124 -18.08 -15.91 33.27
C HIS A 124 -17.81 -17.35 32.80
N ASN A 125 -18.84 -18.18 32.74
CA ASN A 125 -18.73 -19.56 32.25
C ASN A 125 -18.29 -19.57 30.79
N TYR A 126 -18.83 -18.66 29.96
CA TYR A 126 -18.42 -18.56 28.57
C TYR A 126 -16.95 -18.14 28.43
N GLU A 127 -16.49 -17.19 29.25
CA GLU A 127 -15.08 -16.82 29.27
C GLU A 127 -14.17 -18.01 29.66
N ALA A 128 -14.60 -18.86 30.60
CA ALA A 128 -13.87 -20.08 30.93
C ALA A 128 -13.77 -21.06 29.75
N VAL A 129 -14.85 -21.23 28.98
CA VAL A 129 -14.83 -22.02 27.73
C VAL A 129 -13.85 -21.42 26.72
N LEU A 130 -13.84 -20.10 26.54
CA LEU A 130 -12.86 -19.46 25.65
C LEU A 130 -11.41 -19.71 26.10
N ARG A 131 -11.14 -19.68 27.40
CA ARG A 131 -9.81 -19.96 27.97
C ARG A 131 -9.36 -21.40 27.79
N GLU A 132 -10.30 -22.34 27.85
CA GLU A 132 -10.03 -23.76 27.68
C GLU A 132 -9.69 -24.11 26.22
N PHE A 133 -10.42 -23.53 25.25
CA PHE A 133 -10.34 -23.96 23.85
C PHE A 133 -9.50 -23.05 22.94
N LEU A 134 -9.24 -21.80 23.32
CA LEU A 134 -8.54 -20.84 22.48
C LEU A 134 -7.14 -20.51 23.02
N SER A 135 -6.19 -20.46 22.09
CA SER A 135 -4.87 -19.88 22.36
C SER A 135 -4.98 -18.37 22.54
N LEU A 136 -3.98 -17.76 23.19
CA LEU A 136 -3.92 -16.32 23.38
C LEU A 136 -3.05 -15.66 22.31
N ASP A 137 -3.39 -14.42 21.95
CA ASP A 137 -2.51 -13.51 21.23
C ASP A 137 -1.47 -12.88 22.19
N ASP A 138 -0.51 -12.13 21.65
CA ASP A 138 0.57 -11.49 22.43
C ASP A 138 0.06 -10.45 23.45
N ARG A 139 -1.21 -10.05 23.35
CA ARG A 139 -1.88 -9.13 24.28
C ARG A 139 -2.71 -9.87 25.33
N GLY A 140 -2.72 -11.21 25.30
CA GLY A 140 -3.45 -12.04 26.26
C GLY A 140 -4.94 -12.21 25.94
N PHE A 141 -5.38 -12.04 24.69
CA PHE A 141 -6.77 -12.20 24.25
C PHE A 141 -7.00 -13.47 23.43
N PRO A 142 -8.22 -14.04 23.41
CA PRO A 142 -8.50 -15.30 22.73
C PRO A 142 -8.38 -15.15 21.21
N ARG A 143 -7.59 -16.04 20.60
CA ARG A 143 -7.28 -16.01 19.18
C ARG A 143 -8.30 -16.78 18.34
N PHE A 144 -9.08 -16.05 17.55
CA PHE A 144 -9.97 -16.62 16.53
C PHE A 144 -9.33 -16.57 15.14
N HIS A 145 -9.64 -17.54 14.28
CA HIS A 145 -9.25 -17.47 12.87
C HIS A 145 -10.17 -16.53 12.10
N LEU A 146 -11.48 -16.64 12.36
CA LEU A 146 -12.52 -15.82 11.77
C LEU A 146 -13.52 -15.35 12.83
N VAL A 147 -13.87 -14.07 12.82
CA VAL A 147 -15.00 -13.54 13.61
C VAL A 147 -15.99 -12.89 12.65
N LEU A 148 -17.19 -13.46 12.58
CA LEU A 148 -18.31 -12.88 11.84
C LEU A 148 -19.00 -11.86 12.74
N LEU A 149 -19.13 -10.62 12.28
CA LEU A 149 -19.76 -9.52 13.01
C LEU A 149 -20.93 -8.96 12.20
N GLY A 150 -22.13 -8.97 12.77
CA GLY A 150 -23.21 -8.13 12.27
C GLY A 150 -23.01 -6.68 12.68
N LEU A 151 -23.35 -5.73 11.81
CA LEU A 151 -23.38 -4.30 12.09
C LEU A 151 -24.83 -3.81 12.06
N GLY A 152 -25.35 -3.37 13.20
CA GLY A 152 -26.69 -2.82 13.33
C GLY A 152 -26.87 -1.47 12.61
N PRO A 153 -28.12 -1.03 12.37
CA PRO A 153 -28.41 0.25 11.69
C PRO A 153 -27.93 1.49 12.49
N ASP A 154 -27.73 1.31 13.79
CA ASP A 154 -27.16 2.24 14.76
C ASP A 154 -25.64 2.06 14.94
N GLY A 155 -24.99 1.26 14.08
CA GLY A 155 -23.55 1.06 14.07
C GLY A 155 -23.00 0.12 15.16
N HIS A 156 -23.86 -0.58 15.91
CA HIS A 156 -23.39 -1.55 16.90
C HIS A 156 -22.88 -2.83 16.24
N ALA A 157 -21.88 -3.48 16.85
CA ALA A 157 -21.40 -4.80 16.43
C ALA A 157 -21.20 -5.71 17.65
N ALA A 158 -21.57 -6.99 17.57
CA ALA A 158 -21.58 -7.92 18.70
C ALA A 158 -22.25 -7.33 19.95
N SER A 159 -23.39 -6.64 19.78
CA SER A 159 -24.09 -5.94 20.87
C SER A 159 -23.26 -4.89 21.64
N LEU A 160 -22.17 -4.40 21.06
CA LEU A 160 -21.40 -3.24 21.53
C LEU A 160 -21.89 -1.97 20.82
N PHE A 161 -22.59 -1.11 21.55
CA PHE A 161 -23.18 0.12 21.02
C PHE A 161 -22.17 1.27 21.00
N PRO A 162 -22.20 2.14 19.96
CA PRO A 162 -21.38 3.36 19.94
C PRO A 162 -21.54 4.19 21.21
N GLY A 163 -20.42 4.67 21.77
CA GLY A 163 -20.40 5.46 23.01
C GLY A 163 -20.52 4.65 24.32
N SER A 164 -20.71 3.32 24.26
CA SER A 164 -20.75 2.46 25.45
C SER A 164 -19.39 2.41 26.18
N LYS A 165 -19.42 2.39 27.52
CA LYS A 165 -18.22 2.18 28.36
C LYS A 165 -17.51 0.87 28.05
N LEU A 166 -18.23 -0.13 27.53
CA LEU A 166 -17.68 -1.43 27.14
C LEU A 166 -16.74 -1.36 25.94
N LEU A 167 -16.77 -0.27 25.16
CA LEU A 167 -15.77 -0.02 24.12
C LEU A 167 -14.40 0.35 24.71
N ARG A 168 -14.29 0.58 26.02
CA ARG A 168 -13.02 0.90 26.71
C ARG A 168 -12.57 -0.23 27.64
N GLU A 169 -13.30 -1.34 27.70
CA GLU A 169 -12.96 -2.49 28.53
C GLU A 169 -11.78 -3.27 27.94
N THR A 170 -10.74 -3.50 28.75
CA THR A 170 -9.48 -4.17 28.35
C THR A 170 -9.16 -5.38 29.22
N SER A 171 -9.95 -5.68 30.26
CA SER A 171 -9.63 -6.73 31.24
C SER A 171 -10.50 -7.98 31.15
N ARG A 172 -11.74 -7.86 30.66
CA ARG A 172 -12.69 -8.99 30.52
C ARG A 172 -12.85 -9.39 29.06
N TRP A 173 -13.03 -10.68 28.77
CA TRP A 173 -13.24 -11.17 27.39
C TRP A 173 -14.72 -11.24 27.03
N VAL A 174 -15.59 -11.45 28.01
CA VAL A 174 -17.05 -11.51 27.84
C VAL A 174 -17.70 -10.51 28.79
N SER A 175 -18.73 -9.80 28.31
CA SER A 175 -19.42 -8.78 29.08
C SER A 175 -20.92 -8.78 28.81
N THR A 176 -21.66 -8.08 29.68
CA THR A 176 -23.12 -8.01 29.69
C THR A 176 -23.56 -6.58 29.34
N PRO A 177 -23.65 -6.22 28.05
CA PRO A 177 -23.97 -4.85 27.62
C PRO A 177 -25.34 -4.38 28.11
N THR A 178 -25.38 -3.14 28.62
CA THR A 178 -26.64 -2.44 28.88
C THR A 178 -27.27 -2.05 27.54
N VAL A 179 -28.37 -2.71 27.21
CA VAL A 179 -29.08 -2.55 25.94
C VAL A 179 -30.04 -1.35 26.04
N PRO A 180 -30.18 -0.51 25.00
CA PRO A 180 -31.16 0.58 24.99
C PRO A 180 -32.58 0.08 25.26
N LYS A 181 -33.40 0.83 26.02
CA LYS A 181 -34.78 0.46 26.41
C LYS A 181 -35.71 0.07 25.24
N SER A 182 -35.38 0.45 24.00
CA SER A 182 -36.09 0.08 22.78
C SER A 182 -35.91 -1.39 22.38
N LEU A 183 -34.84 -2.05 22.83
CA LEU A 183 -34.57 -3.48 22.64
C LEU A 183 -34.98 -4.20 23.92
N ARG A 184 -36.09 -4.94 23.88
CA ARG A 184 -36.77 -5.52 25.08
C ARG A 184 -36.03 -6.69 25.76
N THR A 185 -34.79 -7.01 25.36
CA THR A 185 -34.07 -8.22 25.83
C THR A 185 -32.63 -7.90 26.26
N SER A 186 -32.24 -8.41 27.43
CA SER A 186 -30.85 -8.41 27.93
C SER A 186 -29.93 -9.23 27.01
N ARG A 187 -28.65 -8.88 26.94
CA ARG A 187 -27.67 -9.52 26.04
C ARG A 187 -26.33 -9.78 26.71
N SER A 188 -25.61 -10.78 26.20
CA SER A 188 -24.21 -11.08 26.52
C SER A 188 -23.38 -11.03 25.24
N ALA A 189 -22.15 -10.52 25.33
CA ALA A 189 -21.31 -10.20 24.17
C ALA A 189 -19.82 -10.38 24.47
N LEU A 190 -19.04 -10.72 23.44
CA LEU A 190 -17.59 -10.55 23.49
C LEU A 190 -17.25 -9.08 23.75
N ALA A 191 -16.36 -8.83 24.70
CA ALA A 191 -15.81 -7.50 24.93
C ALA A 191 -14.98 -7.05 23.71
N ARG A 192 -14.86 -5.73 23.52
CA ARG A 192 -14.16 -5.14 22.36
C ARG A 192 -12.77 -5.74 22.18
N ALA A 193 -12.02 -5.96 23.26
CA ALA A 193 -10.67 -6.46 23.21
C ALA A 193 -10.58 -7.96 22.81
N ALA A 194 -11.62 -8.77 23.04
CA ALA A 194 -11.70 -10.14 22.52
C ALA A 194 -12.14 -10.18 21.04
N GLY A 195 -13.03 -9.29 20.60
CA GLY A 195 -13.30 -9.05 19.16
C GLY A 195 -12.08 -8.48 18.40
N GLN A 196 -11.21 -7.80 19.16
CA GLN A 196 -9.78 -7.50 18.96
C GLN A 196 -8.89 -8.51 18.23
N ALA A 197 -9.01 -9.77 18.64
CA ALA A 197 -7.92 -10.74 18.60
C ALA A 197 -8.09 -11.80 17.49
N ALA A 198 -8.81 -11.46 16.42
CA ALA A 198 -9.02 -12.34 15.28
C ALA A 198 -8.01 -12.11 14.17
N ARG A 199 -7.45 -13.19 13.61
CA ARG A 199 -6.62 -13.13 12.40
C ARG A 199 -7.41 -12.55 11.20
N GLY A 200 -8.70 -12.87 11.06
CA GLY A 200 -9.63 -12.24 10.12
C GLY A 200 -10.93 -11.77 10.78
N ARG A 201 -11.37 -10.54 10.52
CA ARG A 201 -12.68 -10.01 10.92
C ARG A 201 -13.54 -9.75 9.71
N ALA A 202 -14.81 -10.11 9.80
CA ALA A 202 -15.78 -10.06 8.73
C ALA A 202 -17.03 -9.29 9.20
N ALA A 203 -17.19 -8.01 8.83
CA ALA A 203 -18.31 -7.17 9.26
C ALA A 203 -19.38 -6.98 8.17
N PHE A 204 -20.65 -7.29 8.51
CA PHE A 204 -21.82 -7.17 7.63
C PHE A 204 -22.73 -5.99 8.02
N PRO A 205 -22.78 -4.88 7.27
CA PRO A 205 -23.75 -3.80 7.42
C PRO A 205 -25.20 -4.27 7.26
N CYS A 206 -26.06 -3.92 8.21
CA CYS A 206 -27.50 -4.15 8.11
C CYS A 206 -28.17 -3.15 7.16
N ARG A 207 -29.17 -3.65 6.41
CA ARG A 207 -29.96 -2.87 5.44
C ARG A 207 -31.11 -2.15 6.16
N ARG A 208 -31.10 -0.81 6.14
CA ARG A 208 -32.31 0.01 6.02
C ARG A 208 -31.97 1.32 5.30
N GLY A 209 -32.28 1.35 4.00
CA GLY A 209 -32.17 2.54 3.15
C GLY A 209 -31.22 2.35 1.96
N GLY A 210 -31.78 2.03 0.78
CA GLY A 210 -31.27 2.32 -0.58
C GLY A 210 -29.84 1.95 -1.04
N GLY A 211 -28.88 1.69 -0.16
CA GLY A 211 -27.47 1.47 -0.50
C GLY A 211 -27.17 0.06 -1.00
N ARG A 212 -26.11 -0.05 -1.81
CA ARG A 212 -25.52 -1.35 -2.23
C ARG A 212 -24.93 -2.07 -1.01
N PRO A 213 -25.05 -3.41 -0.91
CA PRO A 213 -24.50 -4.16 0.21
C PRO A 213 -22.95 -4.16 0.16
N ALA A 214 -22.32 -3.73 1.25
CA ALA A 214 -20.87 -3.75 1.44
C ALA A 214 -20.49 -4.72 2.55
N PHE A 215 -19.25 -5.20 2.58
CA PHE A 215 -18.70 -6.04 3.64
C PHE A 215 -17.29 -5.54 3.95
N SER A 216 -16.91 -5.44 5.22
CA SER A 216 -15.56 -5.02 5.60
C SER A 216 -14.79 -6.19 6.21
N LEU A 217 -13.69 -6.57 5.57
CA LEU A 217 -12.71 -7.50 6.10
C LEU A 217 -11.56 -6.73 6.76
N ALA A 218 -11.36 -6.90 8.07
CA ALA A 218 -10.17 -6.42 8.77
C ALA A 218 -9.34 -7.64 9.23
N VAL A 219 -8.26 -7.93 8.52
CA VAL A 219 -7.26 -8.93 8.93
C VAL A 219 -6.33 -8.24 9.92
N ALA A 220 -6.24 -8.74 11.15
CA ALA A 220 -5.18 -8.31 12.05
C ALA A 220 -3.90 -8.99 11.57
N THR A 221 -3.06 -8.26 10.83
CA THR A 221 -1.70 -8.70 10.54
C THR A 221 -0.90 -8.57 11.84
N ASP A 222 -0.29 -9.67 12.29
CA ASP A 222 0.85 -9.62 13.22
C ASP A 222 1.91 -8.71 12.58
N SER A 223 1.95 -7.43 12.94
CA SER A 223 2.82 -6.44 12.30
C SER A 223 3.65 -5.64 13.29
N GLU A 224 3.96 -6.21 14.47
CA GLU A 224 5.03 -5.68 15.33
C GLU A 224 6.41 -6.30 15.06
N ARG A 225 6.55 -7.15 14.05
CA ARG A 225 7.86 -7.70 13.68
C ARG A 225 8.75 -6.61 13.12
N GLU A 226 9.75 -6.23 13.91
CA GLU A 226 10.82 -5.34 13.52
C GLU A 226 11.82 -6.09 12.65
N VAL A 227 12.03 -5.62 11.43
CA VAL A 227 12.95 -6.24 10.46
C VAL A 227 13.89 -5.19 9.87
N MET A 228 15.13 -5.60 9.59
CA MET A 228 16.10 -4.76 8.90
C MET A 228 16.01 -5.00 7.39
N ILE A 229 15.88 -3.92 6.63
CA ILE A 229 15.79 -3.91 5.17
C ILE A 229 16.98 -3.14 4.61
N LEU A 230 17.64 -3.71 3.59
CA LEU A 230 18.65 -2.98 2.82
C LEU A 230 17.96 -2.37 1.60
N ALA A 231 18.08 -1.06 1.42
CA ALA A 231 17.56 -0.37 0.25
C ALA A 231 18.70 0.26 -0.54
N GLY A 232 18.57 0.30 -1.87
CA GLY A 232 19.50 1.00 -2.73
C GLY A 232 18.81 1.77 -3.85
N ASP A 233 19.38 2.91 -4.17
CA ASP A 233 19.04 3.76 -5.32
C ASP A 233 20.32 3.90 -6.16
N ILE A 234 20.36 3.15 -7.26
CA ILE A 234 21.57 2.85 -8.02
C ILE A 234 21.51 3.58 -9.35
N GLY A 235 22.22 4.71 -9.42
CA GLY A 235 22.36 5.52 -10.62
C GLY A 235 23.72 5.37 -11.29
N GLY A 236 23.81 5.86 -12.53
CA GLY A 236 25.05 5.83 -13.32
C GLY A 236 26.21 6.65 -12.70
N THR A 237 25.91 7.75 -12.01
CA THR A 237 26.94 8.62 -11.40
C THR A 237 27.12 8.36 -9.91
N LYS A 238 26.03 8.09 -9.20
CA LYS A 238 25.98 7.96 -7.74
C LYS A 238 25.06 6.81 -7.38
N SER A 239 25.40 6.11 -6.30
CA SER A 239 24.58 5.05 -5.72
C SER A 239 24.39 5.33 -4.23
N ASN A 240 23.15 5.33 -3.76
CA ASN A 240 22.82 5.48 -2.35
C ASN A 240 22.43 4.10 -1.80
N LEU A 241 22.97 3.71 -0.66
CA LEU A 241 22.53 2.53 0.09
C LEU A 241 22.07 2.95 1.48
N ALA A 242 21.01 2.30 1.97
CA ALA A 242 20.44 2.55 3.27
C ALA A 242 20.06 1.26 3.99
N LEU A 243 20.38 1.15 5.28
CA LEU A 243 19.74 0.22 6.21
C LEU A 243 18.51 0.91 6.81
N MET A 244 17.38 0.24 6.72
CA MET A 244 16.11 0.74 7.22
C MET A 244 15.47 -0.29 8.15
N GLU A 245 15.04 0.15 9.32
CA GLU A 245 14.18 -0.63 10.18
C GLU A 245 12.73 -0.46 9.74
N LYS A 246 12.04 -1.59 9.54
CA LYS A 246 10.60 -1.60 9.33
C LYS A 246 9.91 -2.09 10.58
N LYS A 247 8.98 -1.29 11.10
CA LYS A 247 8.09 -1.66 12.22
C LYS A 247 6.66 -1.28 11.86
N GLY A 248 5.79 -2.28 11.67
CA GLY A 248 4.44 -2.06 11.16
C GLY A 248 4.46 -1.28 9.85
N ASP A 249 3.72 -0.17 9.82
CA ASP A 249 3.63 0.73 8.67
C ASP A 249 4.62 1.92 8.74
N ARG A 250 5.79 1.72 9.35
CA ARG A 250 6.84 2.74 9.43
C ARG A 250 8.18 2.20 9.00
N PHE A 251 8.90 3.02 8.24
CA PHE A 251 10.31 2.85 7.93
C PHE A 251 11.12 3.90 8.68
N ARG A 252 12.27 3.49 9.23
CA ARG A 252 13.26 4.39 9.82
C ARG A 252 14.61 4.09 9.20
N VAL A 253 15.20 5.08 8.54
CA VAL A 253 16.60 4.99 8.09
C VAL A 253 17.51 5.00 9.31
N VAL A 254 18.31 3.96 9.48
CA VAL A 254 19.28 3.85 10.59
C VAL A 254 20.71 4.11 10.14
N PHE A 255 21.01 3.83 8.88
CA PHE A 255 22.31 4.12 8.28
C PHE A 255 22.12 4.37 6.79
N ILE A 256 22.72 5.43 6.26
CA ILE A 256 22.73 5.74 4.82
C ILE A 256 24.13 6.17 4.41
N TYR A 257 24.55 5.75 3.23
CA TYR A 257 25.82 6.14 2.66
C TYR A 257 25.73 6.27 1.14
N ARG A 258 26.44 7.27 0.61
CA ARG A 258 26.43 7.62 -0.81
C ARG A 258 27.79 7.31 -1.42
N TYR A 259 27.78 6.59 -2.53
CA TYR A 259 28.94 6.15 -3.27
C TYR A 259 29.03 6.87 -4.63
N PRO A 260 30.22 7.36 -5.02
CA PRO A 260 30.50 7.71 -6.41
C PRO A 260 30.60 6.42 -7.24
N SER A 261 29.63 6.17 -8.13
CA SER A 261 29.53 4.87 -8.83
C SER A 261 30.77 4.54 -9.67
N HIS A 262 31.44 5.54 -10.24
CA HIS A 262 32.61 5.33 -11.09
C HIS A 262 33.88 4.87 -10.35
N GLU A 263 33.93 4.98 -9.02
CA GLU A 263 35.07 4.51 -8.22
C GLU A 263 35.05 2.98 -8.00
N TYR A 264 33.95 2.31 -8.37
CA TYR A 264 33.76 0.88 -8.15
C TYR A 264 33.59 0.13 -9.47
N THR A 265 34.26 -1.02 -9.61
CA THR A 265 34.17 -1.86 -10.81
C THR A 265 32.97 -2.80 -10.79
N ARG A 266 32.50 -3.15 -9.59
CA ARG A 266 31.38 -4.05 -9.33
C ARG A 266 30.49 -3.48 -8.24
N PHE A 267 29.20 -3.75 -8.35
CA PHE A 267 28.24 -3.29 -7.35
C PHE A 267 28.36 -4.08 -6.03
N GLU A 268 28.74 -5.35 -6.11
CA GLU A 268 28.96 -6.21 -4.95
C GLU A 268 30.05 -5.64 -4.02
N ASP A 269 31.06 -4.97 -4.56
CA ASP A 269 32.12 -4.31 -3.78
C ASP A 269 31.55 -3.13 -2.95
N ILE A 270 30.55 -2.43 -3.49
CA ILE A 270 29.83 -1.36 -2.77
C ILE A 270 29.03 -1.95 -1.61
N ILE A 271 28.35 -3.08 -1.83
CA ILE A 271 27.61 -3.77 -0.76
C ILE A 271 28.55 -4.18 0.36
N ASP A 272 29.69 -4.79 0.05
CA ASP A 272 30.64 -5.25 1.07
C ASP A 272 31.19 -4.08 1.90
N ASP A 273 31.57 -2.98 1.26
CA ASP A 273 32.01 -1.77 1.97
C ASP A 273 30.88 -1.16 2.81
N PHE A 274 29.66 -1.11 2.27
CA PHE A 274 28.50 -0.57 2.99
C PHE A 274 28.15 -1.39 4.24
N LEU A 275 28.12 -2.72 4.13
CA LEU A 275 27.87 -3.61 5.27
C LEU A 275 29.01 -3.57 6.29
N SER A 276 30.25 -3.36 5.84
CA SER A 276 31.38 -3.13 6.73
C SER A 276 31.20 -1.85 7.54
N ARG A 277 30.83 -0.73 6.90
CA ARG A 277 30.56 0.56 7.56
C ARG A 277 29.31 0.54 8.44
N GLY A 278 28.27 -0.18 8.01
CA GLY A 278 26.99 -0.29 8.69
C GLY A 278 26.90 -1.38 9.76
N ARG A 279 28.01 -2.10 10.03
CA ARG A 279 28.03 -3.30 10.88
C ARG A 279 27.41 -3.07 12.25
N ASP A 280 27.73 -1.96 12.90
CA ASP A 280 27.26 -1.67 14.26
C ASP A 280 25.74 -1.43 14.27
N PHE A 281 25.21 -0.75 13.25
CA PHE A 281 23.76 -0.55 13.07
C PHE A 281 23.03 -1.86 12.78
N LEU A 282 23.60 -2.72 11.94
CA LEU A 282 23.05 -4.04 11.67
C LEU A 282 23.07 -4.93 12.92
N SER A 283 24.14 -4.87 13.71
CA SER A 283 24.30 -5.66 14.94
C SER A 283 23.37 -5.19 16.06
N ALA A 284 22.97 -3.92 16.06
CA ALA A 284 22.01 -3.36 17.00
C ALA A 284 20.56 -3.77 16.71
N SER A 285 20.28 -4.28 15.51
CA SER A 285 18.95 -4.78 15.12
C SER A 285 18.54 -6.02 15.93
N PRO A 286 17.27 -6.17 16.31
CA PRO A 286 16.78 -7.37 17.00
C PRO A 286 17.10 -8.69 16.29
N THR A 287 17.20 -8.67 14.95
CA THR A 287 17.50 -9.87 14.14
C THR A 287 18.97 -10.03 13.81
N GLY A 288 19.80 -8.99 13.96
CA GLY A 288 21.21 -8.97 13.56
C GLY A 288 21.47 -9.26 12.07
N ARG A 289 20.43 -9.27 11.22
CA ARG A 289 20.49 -9.69 9.82
C ARG A 289 19.53 -8.90 8.95
N ILE A 290 19.88 -8.80 7.67
CA ILE A 290 19.01 -8.23 6.63
C ILE A 290 17.90 -9.25 6.34
N ALA A 291 16.66 -8.84 6.53
CA ALA A 291 15.49 -9.67 6.24
C ALA A 291 15.17 -9.67 4.74
N ALA A 292 15.30 -8.53 4.08
CA ALA A 292 15.11 -8.37 2.64
C ALA A 292 15.91 -7.18 2.11
N ALA A 293 16.15 -7.16 0.79
CA ALA A 293 16.81 -6.05 0.12
C ALA A 293 16.09 -5.63 -1.15
N GLY A 294 16.01 -4.32 -1.38
CA GLY A 294 15.42 -3.74 -2.59
C GLY A 294 16.35 -2.74 -3.23
N PHE A 295 16.52 -2.81 -4.55
CA PHE A 295 17.39 -1.91 -5.29
C PHE A 295 16.63 -1.31 -6.48
N GLY A 296 16.38 0.01 -6.42
CA GLY A 296 15.99 0.81 -7.57
C GLY A 296 17.20 1.04 -8.46
N VAL A 297 17.09 0.72 -9.75
CA VAL A 297 18.21 0.77 -10.70
C VAL A 297 17.85 1.60 -11.92
N ALA A 298 18.79 2.44 -12.36
CA ALA A 298 18.66 3.23 -13.59
C ALA A 298 18.82 2.34 -14.84
N GLY A 299 17.70 1.74 -15.26
CA GLY A 299 17.61 0.91 -16.46
C GLY A 299 16.47 -0.11 -16.39
N PRO A 300 16.21 -0.82 -17.50
CA PRO A 300 15.16 -1.82 -17.56
C PRO A 300 15.57 -3.09 -16.79
N VAL A 301 14.72 -3.52 -15.86
CA VAL A 301 14.85 -4.81 -15.18
C VAL A 301 14.20 -5.88 -16.05
N ILE A 302 14.98 -6.86 -16.50
CA ILE A 302 14.48 -7.97 -17.34
C ILE A 302 14.68 -9.27 -16.58
N GLY A 303 13.57 -9.92 -16.22
CA GLY A 303 13.60 -11.12 -15.39
C GLY A 303 14.12 -10.81 -13.99
N ARG A 304 15.29 -11.34 -13.63
CA ARG A 304 15.94 -11.17 -12.31
C ARG A 304 17.27 -10.41 -12.39
N GLY A 305 17.54 -9.74 -13.51
CA GLY A 305 18.78 -8.97 -13.69
C GLY A 305 18.56 -7.61 -14.34
N VAL A 306 19.57 -6.75 -14.18
CA VAL A 306 19.66 -5.45 -14.86
C VAL A 306 21.07 -5.23 -15.36
N ARG A 307 21.18 -4.51 -16.48
CA ARG A 307 22.43 -3.89 -16.91
C ARG A 307 22.29 -2.39 -16.73
N ILE A 308 23.13 -1.79 -15.90
CA ILE A 308 23.00 -0.35 -15.62
C ILE A 308 23.45 0.46 -16.84
N THR A 309 22.61 1.40 -17.25
CA THR A 309 22.92 2.32 -18.34
C THR A 309 24.10 3.20 -17.92
N ASN A 310 25.17 3.23 -18.74
CA ASN A 310 26.42 3.97 -18.52
C ASN A 310 27.41 3.37 -17.51
N LEU A 311 27.17 2.17 -16.97
CA LEU A 311 28.16 1.42 -16.19
C LEU A 311 28.36 0.01 -16.79
N THR A 312 29.49 -0.63 -16.46
CA THR A 312 29.75 -2.04 -16.85
C THR A 312 29.08 -3.04 -15.91
N TRP A 313 28.34 -2.57 -14.90
CA TRP A 313 27.72 -3.41 -13.90
C TRP A 313 26.52 -4.17 -14.48
N GLY A 314 26.54 -5.48 -14.30
CA GLY A 314 25.35 -6.32 -14.37
C GLY A 314 24.96 -6.71 -12.95
N LEU A 315 23.75 -6.37 -12.52
CA LEU A 315 23.21 -6.87 -11.26
C LEU A 315 22.32 -8.07 -11.55
N ASP A 316 22.43 -9.06 -10.69
CA ASP A 316 21.65 -10.28 -10.71
C ASP A 316 21.15 -10.56 -9.29
N ALA A 317 19.83 -10.75 -9.15
CA ALA A 317 19.21 -10.93 -7.85
C ALA A 317 19.76 -12.18 -7.14
N ASP A 318 20.07 -13.26 -7.85
CA ASP A 318 20.54 -14.53 -7.25
C ASP A 318 21.97 -14.39 -6.70
N SER A 319 22.81 -13.58 -7.34
CA SER A 319 24.12 -13.19 -6.80
C SER A 319 23.99 -12.38 -5.52
N LEU A 320 23.09 -11.40 -5.51
CA LEU A 320 22.83 -10.55 -4.36
C LEU A 320 22.21 -11.31 -3.19
N GLU A 321 21.30 -12.26 -3.44
CA GLU A 321 20.71 -13.12 -2.40
C GLU A 321 21.80 -13.92 -1.67
N ARG A 322 22.77 -14.48 -2.41
CA ARG A 322 23.90 -15.20 -1.83
C ARG A 322 24.82 -14.29 -1.04
N GLN A 323 25.12 -13.10 -1.55
CA GLN A 323 25.99 -12.14 -0.87
C GLN A 323 25.36 -11.61 0.42
N LEU A 324 24.06 -11.29 0.39
CA LEU A 324 23.34 -10.68 1.52
C LEU A 324 22.80 -11.72 2.52
N GLY A 325 22.78 -13.00 2.16
CA GLY A 325 22.26 -14.07 3.02
C GLY A 325 20.75 -13.99 3.23
N THR A 326 20.00 -13.40 2.28
CA THR A 326 18.54 -13.35 2.29
C THR A 326 17.97 -13.79 0.94
N PRO A 327 16.92 -14.63 0.90
CA PRO A 327 16.24 -15.01 -0.34
C PRO A 327 15.22 -13.95 -0.82
N HIS A 328 15.22 -12.76 -0.22
CA HIS A 328 14.25 -11.70 -0.51
C HIS A 328 14.96 -10.48 -1.09
N VAL A 329 15.49 -10.63 -2.30
CA VAL A 329 16.05 -9.51 -3.06
C VAL A 329 15.09 -9.12 -4.18
N VAL A 330 14.85 -7.82 -4.32
CA VAL A 330 14.10 -7.25 -5.45
C VAL A 330 14.92 -6.20 -6.17
N LEU A 331 14.97 -6.33 -7.50
CA LEU A 331 15.47 -5.30 -8.40
C LEU A 331 14.25 -4.61 -9.03
N LEU A 332 14.24 -3.29 -8.99
CA LEU A 332 13.16 -2.44 -9.49
C LEU A 332 13.75 -1.42 -10.43
N ASN A 333 13.01 -1.03 -11.46
CA ASN A 333 13.37 0.21 -12.14
C ASN A 333 13.32 1.39 -11.16
N ASP A 334 14.14 2.43 -11.36
CA ASP A 334 14.21 3.62 -10.50
C ASP A 334 12.87 4.35 -10.36
N LEU A 335 12.10 4.47 -11.45
CA LEU A 335 10.75 5.04 -11.42
C LEU A 335 9.74 4.11 -10.75
N GLU A 336 9.94 2.79 -10.86
CA GLU A 336 9.14 1.82 -10.12
C GLU A 336 9.37 1.95 -8.61
N ALA A 337 10.62 2.04 -8.17
CA ALA A 337 10.97 2.29 -6.78
C ALA A 337 10.39 3.63 -6.30
N THR A 338 10.53 4.71 -7.09
CA THR A 338 9.92 6.00 -6.76
C THR A 338 8.40 5.91 -6.66
N GLY A 339 7.74 5.18 -7.55
CA GLY A 339 6.28 4.97 -7.52
C GLY A 339 5.81 4.26 -6.26
N TYR A 340 6.50 3.21 -5.83
CA TYR A 340 6.15 2.50 -4.59
C TYR A 340 6.34 3.35 -3.34
N SER A 341 7.21 4.35 -3.37
CA SER A 341 7.45 5.26 -2.24
C SER A 341 6.23 6.14 -1.91
N LEU A 342 5.36 6.43 -2.90
CA LEU A 342 4.27 7.39 -2.75
C LEU A 342 3.28 7.02 -1.64
N ALA A 343 3.11 5.73 -1.36
CA ALA A 343 2.25 5.24 -0.28
C ALA A 343 2.84 5.45 1.13
N TRP A 344 4.10 5.87 1.22
CA TRP A 344 4.89 5.95 2.46
C TRP A 344 5.40 7.37 2.74
N LEU A 345 5.16 8.32 1.84
CA LEU A 345 5.55 9.71 2.02
C LEU A 345 4.78 10.34 3.18
N ALA A 346 5.50 11.09 4.02
CA ALA A 346 4.89 11.90 5.05
C ALA A 346 4.26 13.16 4.43
N PRO A 347 3.31 13.84 5.10
CA PRO A 347 2.76 15.10 4.62
C PRO A 347 3.83 16.16 4.32
N GLU A 348 4.93 16.17 5.07
CA GLU A 348 6.05 17.10 4.89
C GLU A 348 6.89 16.78 3.64
N ASP A 349 6.79 15.56 3.11
CA ASP A 349 7.47 15.14 1.89
C ASP A 349 6.73 15.59 0.62
N ILE A 350 5.59 16.29 0.77
CA ILE A 350 4.71 16.64 -0.34
C ILE A 350 4.42 18.14 -0.34
N CYS A 351 4.67 18.79 -1.47
CA CYS A 351 4.17 20.12 -1.76
C CYS A 351 3.03 20.04 -2.78
N THR A 352 1.81 20.40 -2.38
CA THR A 352 0.66 20.41 -3.29
C THR A 352 0.62 21.68 -4.14
N LEU A 353 0.64 21.52 -5.48
CA LEU A 353 0.43 22.61 -6.45
C LEU A 353 -1.05 22.83 -6.75
N ASN A 354 -1.83 21.75 -6.71
CA ASN A 354 -3.28 21.78 -6.83
C ASN A 354 -3.90 20.68 -5.95
N GLU A 355 -4.79 21.06 -5.05
CA GLU A 355 -5.51 20.11 -4.19
C GLU A 355 -6.42 19.19 -5.01
N GLY A 356 -7.08 19.74 -6.03
CA GLY A 356 -8.00 19.01 -6.88
C GLY A 356 -9.14 18.31 -6.12
N SER A 357 -9.63 17.21 -6.68
CA SER A 357 -10.66 16.35 -6.10
C SER A 357 -10.29 14.89 -6.32
N ALA A 358 -9.35 14.41 -5.50
CA ALA A 358 -8.81 13.06 -5.60
C ALA A 358 -9.93 12.01 -5.56
N ALA A 359 -10.01 11.17 -6.59
CA ALA A 359 -10.87 10.00 -6.56
C ALA A 359 -10.14 8.88 -5.79
N PRO A 360 -10.69 8.38 -4.67
CA PRO A 360 -10.06 7.31 -3.92
C PRO A 360 -9.81 6.09 -4.82
N GLN A 361 -8.62 5.50 -4.72
CA GLN A 361 -8.24 4.28 -5.46
C GLN A 361 -8.28 4.43 -7.00
N ALA A 362 -8.39 5.65 -7.52
CA ALA A 362 -8.25 5.88 -8.95
C ALA A 362 -6.77 5.85 -9.37
N THR A 363 -6.54 5.71 -10.67
CA THR A 363 -5.20 5.75 -11.27
C THR A 363 -4.45 7.02 -10.85
N GLN A 364 -3.17 6.86 -10.54
CA GLN A 364 -2.23 7.96 -10.31
C GLN A 364 -1.16 7.93 -11.41
N ALA A 365 -0.46 9.04 -11.57
CA ALA A 365 0.70 9.11 -12.45
C ALA A 365 1.88 9.76 -11.73
N LEU A 366 3.07 9.33 -12.12
CA LEU A 366 4.35 9.83 -11.61
C LEU A 366 5.18 10.31 -12.80
N ILE A 367 5.71 11.52 -12.72
CA ILE A 367 6.67 12.06 -13.68
C ILE A 367 7.88 12.60 -12.93
N ALA A 368 9.09 12.22 -13.31
CA ALA A 368 10.31 12.55 -12.58
C ALA A 368 11.42 13.06 -13.51
N ALA A 369 11.79 14.34 -13.33
CA ALA A 369 12.94 14.93 -14.00
C ALA A 369 14.19 14.83 -13.13
N GLY A 370 15.23 14.23 -13.69
CA GLY A 370 16.57 14.10 -13.10
C GLY A 370 17.62 14.17 -14.20
N THR A 371 18.53 13.18 -14.26
CA THR A 371 19.44 13.05 -15.42
C THR A 371 18.68 12.85 -16.73
N GLY A 372 17.56 12.12 -16.68
CA GLY A 372 16.59 11.94 -17.77
C GLY A 372 15.17 12.32 -17.33
N LEU A 373 14.17 11.82 -18.06
CA LEU A 373 12.74 12.02 -17.76
C LEU A 373 12.03 10.67 -17.65
N GLY A 374 11.69 10.27 -16.42
CA GLY A 374 10.96 9.04 -16.18
C GLY A 374 9.46 9.27 -15.97
N GLU A 375 8.66 8.31 -16.42
CA GLU A 375 7.20 8.32 -16.29
C GLU A 375 6.67 6.96 -15.84
N ALA A 376 5.70 6.95 -14.94
CA ALA A 376 5.03 5.73 -14.53
C ALA A 376 3.54 5.98 -14.26
N ILE A 377 2.74 4.92 -14.44
CA ILE A 377 1.31 4.91 -14.12
C ILE A 377 1.10 3.96 -12.94
N LEU A 378 0.36 4.41 -11.93
CA LEU A 378 0.07 3.59 -10.75
C LEU A 378 -1.40 3.21 -10.75
N MET A 379 -1.67 1.91 -10.73
CA MET A 379 -3.03 1.37 -10.78
C MET A 379 -3.37 0.65 -9.48
N TRP A 380 -4.55 0.94 -8.93
CA TRP A 380 -5.04 0.25 -7.75
C TRP A 380 -5.44 -1.20 -8.11
N ASN A 381 -4.85 -2.18 -7.42
CA ASN A 381 -5.17 -3.60 -7.66
C ASN A 381 -6.26 -4.16 -6.72
N GLY A 382 -6.86 -3.32 -5.88
CA GLY A 382 -7.79 -3.72 -4.82
C GLY A 382 -7.20 -3.62 -3.40
N SER A 383 -5.87 -3.63 -3.27
CA SER A 383 -5.17 -3.60 -1.97
C SER A 383 -4.05 -2.58 -1.90
N ARG A 384 -3.32 -2.36 -2.99
CA ARG A 384 -2.24 -1.39 -3.11
C ARG A 384 -2.15 -0.86 -4.54
N TYR A 385 -1.41 0.21 -4.71
CA TYR A 385 -0.99 0.66 -6.03
C TYR A 385 0.10 -0.26 -6.58
N ILE A 386 -0.08 -0.70 -7.82
CA ILE A 386 0.94 -1.38 -8.63
C ILE A 386 1.47 -0.38 -9.63
N VAL A 387 2.79 -0.25 -9.66
CA VAL A 387 3.47 0.67 -10.57
C VAL A 387 3.67 -0.03 -11.91
N ALA A 388 3.18 0.58 -12.99
CA ALA A 388 3.50 0.23 -14.35
C ALA A 388 4.61 1.19 -14.82
N PRO A 389 5.90 0.78 -14.80
CA PRO A 389 6.98 1.61 -15.31
C PRO A 389 6.83 1.82 -16.82
N SER A 390 7.33 2.95 -17.31
CA SER A 390 7.32 3.27 -18.73
C SER A 390 8.53 4.10 -19.13
N GLU A 391 8.83 4.11 -20.43
CA GLU A 391 9.82 4.99 -21.05
C GLU A 391 9.15 6.24 -21.63
N GLY A 392 8.15 6.79 -20.92
CA GLY A 392 7.26 7.85 -21.42
C GLY A 392 7.98 9.13 -21.81
N GLY A 393 9.07 9.49 -21.10
CA GLY A 393 9.87 10.67 -21.42
C GLY A 393 10.60 10.60 -22.76
N HIS A 394 10.72 9.41 -23.37
CA HIS A 394 11.24 9.24 -24.72
C HIS A 394 10.17 9.42 -25.81
N ALA A 395 8.91 9.71 -25.45
CA ALA A 395 7.88 10.08 -26.42
C ALA A 395 8.20 11.42 -27.11
N ASP A 396 7.62 11.61 -28.31
CA ASP A 396 7.80 12.80 -29.13
C ASP A 396 7.51 14.10 -28.36
N PHE A 397 8.41 15.08 -28.48
CA PHE A 397 8.16 16.43 -28.01
C PHE A 397 7.02 17.08 -28.84
N ALA A 398 5.94 17.45 -28.17
CA ALA A 398 4.76 18.06 -28.77
C ALA A 398 4.68 19.58 -28.46
N PRO A 399 5.24 20.45 -29.32
CA PRO A 399 5.25 21.89 -29.07
C PRO A 399 3.86 22.50 -29.21
N ARG A 400 3.55 23.47 -28.35
CA ARG A 400 2.23 24.11 -28.22
C ARG A 400 2.23 25.57 -28.66
N THR A 401 3.34 26.27 -28.44
CA THR A 401 3.51 27.69 -28.76
C THR A 401 4.47 27.88 -29.92
N GLU A 402 4.45 29.04 -30.59
CA GLU A 402 5.41 29.35 -31.66
C GLU A 402 6.86 29.25 -31.17
N LYS A 403 7.13 29.68 -29.93
CA LYS A 403 8.46 29.55 -29.31
C LYS A 403 8.86 28.07 -29.11
N GLU A 404 7.92 27.21 -28.71
CA GLU A 404 8.16 25.77 -28.60
C GLU A 404 8.36 25.12 -29.99
N ILE A 405 7.70 25.63 -31.04
CA ILE A 405 7.89 25.18 -32.43
C ILE A 405 9.29 25.59 -32.93
N GLU A 406 9.74 26.79 -32.61
CA GLU A 406 11.12 27.24 -32.89
C GLU A 406 12.15 26.38 -32.16
N LEU A 407 11.88 26.04 -30.89
CA LEU A 407 12.70 25.10 -30.12
C LEU A 407 12.76 23.73 -30.81
N LEU A 408 11.63 23.19 -31.28
CA LEU A 408 11.62 21.93 -32.02
C LEU A 408 12.47 22.02 -33.30
N ARG A 409 12.36 23.12 -34.06
CA ARG A 409 13.17 23.34 -35.28
C ARG A 409 14.66 23.39 -34.95
N TYR A 410 15.04 24.08 -33.87
CA TYR A 410 16.40 24.13 -33.37
C TYR A 410 16.91 22.73 -32.97
N LEU A 411 16.14 21.97 -32.20
CA LEU A 411 16.50 20.61 -31.81
C LEU A 411 16.67 19.66 -33.01
N LYS A 412 15.84 19.84 -34.06
CA LYS A 412 15.92 19.06 -35.31
C LYS A 412 17.20 19.30 -36.12
N THR A 413 17.96 20.38 -35.85
CA THR A 413 19.28 20.56 -36.48
C THR A 413 20.35 19.67 -35.85
N MET A 414 20.13 19.18 -34.62
CA MET A 414 21.08 18.35 -33.87
C MET A 414 20.62 16.89 -33.76
N TYR A 415 19.32 16.66 -33.67
CA TYR A 415 18.74 15.34 -33.41
C TYR A 415 17.74 14.94 -34.49
N LYS A 416 17.79 13.68 -34.93
CA LYS A 416 16.79 13.12 -35.85
C LYS A 416 15.41 13.00 -35.19
N PHE A 417 15.41 12.61 -33.93
CA PHE A 417 14.24 12.39 -33.09
C PHE A 417 14.33 13.31 -31.86
N VAL A 418 13.22 13.96 -31.51
CA VAL A 418 13.19 14.94 -30.42
C VAL A 418 12.16 14.48 -29.41
N SER A 419 12.62 13.99 -28.26
CA SER A 419 11.75 13.55 -27.16
C SER A 419 11.55 14.63 -26.11
N PHE A 420 10.55 14.45 -25.25
CA PHE A 420 10.38 15.30 -24.07
C PHE A 420 11.59 15.29 -23.13
N GLU A 421 12.29 14.17 -22.98
CA GLU A 421 13.51 14.09 -22.15
C GLU A 421 14.60 15.09 -22.59
N LEU A 422 14.73 15.41 -23.89
CA LEU A 422 15.73 16.36 -24.37
C LEU A 422 15.49 17.79 -23.86
N VAL A 423 14.26 18.11 -23.45
CA VAL A 423 13.87 19.45 -23.01
C VAL A 423 13.48 19.50 -21.52
N VAL A 424 13.02 18.38 -20.95
CA VAL A 424 12.66 18.25 -19.53
C VAL A 424 13.57 17.20 -18.86
N SER A 425 14.85 17.55 -18.72
CA SER A 425 15.84 16.79 -17.95
C SER A 425 16.99 17.71 -17.53
N GLY A 426 17.97 17.20 -16.78
CA GLY A 426 19.18 17.95 -16.42
C GLY A 426 19.91 18.46 -17.66
N ARG A 427 20.04 17.63 -18.70
CA ARG A 427 20.65 18.03 -19.99
C ARG A 427 19.79 19.03 -20.76
N GLY A 428 18.48 19.04 -20.50
CA GLY A 428 17.55 20.02 -21.06
C GLY A 428 17.88 21.46 -20.69
N PHE A 429 18.43 21.73 -19.50
CA PHE A 429 18.76 23.10 -19.08
C PHE A 429 19.73 23.80 -20.03
N LEU A 430 20.88 23.18 -20.35
CA LEU A 430 21.84 23.77 -21.28
C LEU A 430 21.23 23.90 -22.68
N THR A 431 20.49 22.87 -23.12
CA THR A 431 19.84 22.86 -24.43
C THR A 431 18.85 24.02 -24.60
N LEU A 432 18.00 24.26 -23.59
CA LEU A 432 17.06 25.38 -23.57
C LEU A 432 17.79 26.72 -23.48
N HIS A 433 18.85 26.80 -22.68
CA HIS A 433 19.67 28.01 -22.56
C HIS A 433 20.33 28.40 -23.89
N GLU A 434 20.96 27.46 -24.59
CA GLU A 434 21.61 27.71 -25.88
C GLU A 434 20.61 28.03 -27.00
N PHE A 435 19.41 27.45 -26.94
CA PHE A 435 18.30 27.84 -27.81
C PHE A 435 17.91 29.31 -27.62
N LEU A 436 17.81 29.77 -26.37
CA LEU A 436 17.43 31.14 -26.05
C LEU A 436 18.53 32.14 -26.44
N ASP A 437 19.76 31.90 -25.98
CA ASP A 437 20.92 32.71 -26.39
C ASP A 437 22.24 31.96 -26.12
N LYS A 438 22.81 31.35 -27.17
CA LYS A 438 24.12 30.69 -27.12
C LYS A 438 25.31 31.61 -26.84
N SER A 439 25.15 32.94 -26.94
CA SER A 439 26.24 33.89 -26.69
C SER A 439 26.47 34.14 -25.20
N VAL A 440 25.47 33.85 -24.37
CA VAL A 440 25.59 33.87 -22.91
C VAL A 440 26.25 32.57 -22.46
N ARG A 441 27.37 32.69 -21.75
CA ARG A 441 28.18 31.56 -21.27
C ARG A 441 28.43 31.70 -19.77
N HIS A 442 28.49 30.55 -19.10
CA HIS A 442 28.83 30.46 -17.68
C HIS A 442 29.99 29.46 -17.47
N PRO A 443 30.79 29.61 -16.39
CA PRO A 443 31.97 28.79 -16.14
C PRO A 443 31.78 27.28 -16.34
N SER A 444 30.66 26.72 -15.88
CA SER A 444 30.41 25.27 -15.97
C SER A 444 30.18 24.77 -17.39
N PHE A 445 29.98 25.65 -18.38
CA PHE A 445 29.65 25.25 -19.75
C PHE A 445 30.89 24.83 -20.54
N ASP A 446 32.07 25.27 -20.09
CA ASP A 446 33.37 24.99 -20.72
C ASP A 446 34.20 23.97 -19.92
N GLU A 447 33.74 23.59 -18.72
CA GLU A 447 34.42 22.62 -17.87
C GLU A 447 34.11 21.17 -18.32
N PRO A 448 35.12 20.38 -18.71
CA PRO A 448 34.90 19.01 -19.15
C PRO A 448 34.25 18.14 -18.05
N GLY A 449 33.06 17.61 -18.33
CA GLY A 449 32.35 16.72 -17.43
C GLY A 449 31.54 17.42 -16.33
N ALA A 450 31.52 18.76 -16.29
CA ALA A 450 30.62 19.49 -15.41
C ALA A 450 29.16 19.36 -15.87
N ASP A 451 28.23 19.37 -14.91
CA ASP A 451 26.79 19.50 -15.17
C ASP A 451 26.41 20.99 -15.09
N PRO A 452 25.95 21.61 -16.19
CA PRO A 452 25.54 23.02 -16.19
C PRO A 452 24.20 23.30 -15.50
N ALA A 453 23.36 22.29 -15.27
CA ALA A 453 22.01 22.50 -14.74
C ALA A 453 21.99 23.20 -13.37
N PRO A 454 22.86 22.87 -12.39
CA PRO A 454 22.90 23.57 -11.11
C PRO A 454 23.29 25.06 -11.22
N GLU A 455 24.23 25.42 -12.10
CA GLU A 455 24.63 26.82 -12.29
C GLU A 455 23.51 27.63 -12.95
N ILE A 456 22.90 27.10 -14.02
CA ILE A 456 21.72 27.72 -14.67
C ILE A 456 20.58 27.89 -13.67
N THR A 457 20.31 26.86 -12.86
CA THR A 457 19.25 26.90 -11.84
C THR A 457 19.50 28.00 -10.82
N LYS A 458 20.72 28.07 -10.27
CA LYS A 458 21.09 29.09 -9.29
C LYS A 458 20.91 30.50 -9.86
N LEU A 459 21.49 30.77 -11.03
CA LEU A 459 21.45 32.09 -11.65
C LEU A 459 20.03 32.51 -12.06
N GLY A 460 19.22 31.55 -12.51
CA GLY A 460 17.82 31.77 -12.86
C GLY A 460 16.91 32.02 -11.65
N LEU A 461 17.17 31.38 -10.51
CA LEU A 461 16.43 31.63 -9.26
C LEU A 461 16.83 32.95 -8.60
N GLU A 462 18.12 33.32 -8.64
CA GLU A 462 18.62 34.60 -8.13
C GLU A 462 18.23 35.80 -9.01
N GLY A 463 17.83 35.56 -10.26
CA GLY A 463 17.56 36.62 -11.24
C GLY A 463 18.81 37.28 -11.81
N SER A 464 19.99 36.69 -11.55
CA SER A 464 21.31 37.23 -11.91
C SER A 464 21.65 37.10 -13.40
N CYS A 465 20.94 36.24 -14.14
CA CYS A 465 21.09 36.06 -15.58
C CYS A 465 19.71 35.96 -16.27
N PRO A 466 19.32 36.92 -17.14
CA PRO A 466 18.02 36.89 -17.83
C PRO A 466 17.78 35.61 -18.64
N VAL A 467 18.80 35.10 -19.32
CA VAL A 467 18.69 33.86 -20.12
C VAL A 467 18.44 32.66 -19.21
N CYS A 468 19.10 32.57 -18.05
CA CYS A 468 18.82 31.51 -17.08
C CYS A 468 17.41 31.62 -16.50
N VAL A 469 16.92 32.83 -16.21
CA VAL A 469 15.53 33.04 -15.76
C VAL A 469 14.54 32.50 -16.79
N GLU A 470 14.71 32.90 -18.05
CA GLU A 470 13.85 32.47 -19.16
C GLU A 470 13.98 30.97 -19.45
N THR A 471 15.17 30.39 -19.24
CA THR A 471 15.41 28.94 -19.29
C THR A 471 14.56 28.21 -18.26
N LEU A 472 14.54 28.69 -17.00
CA LEU A 472 13.70 28.09 -15.96
C LEU A 472 12.22 28.22 -16.26
N ASP A 473 11.78 29.37 -16.75
CA ASP A 473 10.38 29.61 -17.08
C ASP A 473 9.92 28.69 -18.24
N LEU A 474 10.74 28.55 -19.29
CA LEU A 474 10.47 27.62 -20.38
C LEU A 474 10.47 26.17 -19.90
N PHE A 475 11.45 25.76 -19.09
CA PHE A 475 11.51 24.40 -18.52
C PHE A 475 10.25 24.07 -17.72
N VAL A 476 9.79 24.97 -16.83
CA VAL A 476 8.62 24.75 -15.98
C VAL A 476 7.34 24.61 -16.79
N THR A 477 7.17 25.42 -17.84
CA THR A 477 5.98 25.30 -18.71
C THR A 477 6.00 23.99 -19.52
N LEU A 478 7.15 23.59 -20.05
CA LEU A 478 7.32 22.31 -20.75
C LEU A 478 7.06 21.12 -19.83
N TYR A 479 7.55 21.19 -18.60
CA TYR A 479 7.35 20.13 -17.60
C TYR A 479 5.87 19.99 -17.23
N GLY A 480 5.18 21.12 -16.99
CA GLY A 480 3.73 21.14 -16.78
C GLY A 480 2.97 20.55 -17.95
N ALA A 481 3.36 20.90 -19.18
CA ALA A 481 2.73 20.43 -20.41
C ALA A 481 2.78 18.90 -20.56
N GLU A 482 3.93 18.27 -20.28
CA GLU A 482 4.06 16.81 -20.35
C GLU A 482 3.38 16.11 -19.18
N ALA A 483 3.47 16.68 -17.97
CA ALA A 483 2.69 16.17 -16.84
C ALA A 483 1.17 16.16 -17.15
N GLY A 484 0.67 17.18 -17.87
CA GLY A 484 -0.71 17.22 -18.34
C GLY A 484 -1.02 16.19 -19.42
N ASN A 485 -0.07 15.90 -20.33
CA ASN A 485 -0.21 14.82 -21.30
C ASN A 485 -0.29 13.46 -20.60
N LEU A 486 0.60 13.20 -19.64
CA LEU A 486 0.61 11.97 -18.83
C LEU A 486 -0.69 11.82 -18.03
N ALA A 487 -1.18 12.90 -17.43
CA ALA A 487 -2.45 12.92 -16.72
C ALA A 487 -3.63 12.49 -17.59
N LEU A 488 -3.67 12.93 -18.86
CA LEU A 488 -4.68 12.52 -19.83
C LEU A 488 -4.51 11.06 -20.26
N LYS A 489 -3.28 10.64 -20.59
CA LYS A 489 -2.96 9.26 -20.98
C LYS A 489 -3.41 8.25 -19.90
N ALA A 490 -3.18 8.58 -18.63
CA ALA A 490 -3.47 7.71 -17.49
C ALA A 490 -4.89 7.91 -16.90
N LEU A 491 -5.59 8.99 -17.25
CA LEU A 491 -6.77 9.49 -16.53
C LEU A 491 -6.50 9.52 -15.00
N ALA A 492 -5.43 10.22 -14.61
CA ALA A 492 -4.84 10.18 -13.27
C ALA A 492 -5.65 10.92 -12.18
N ARG A 493 -6.92 10.55 -12.00
CA ARG A 493 -7.85 11.14 -11.03
C ARG A 493 -7.45 10.91 -9.57
N GLY A 494 -6.55 9.97 -9.30
CA GLY A 494 -5.97 9.73 -8.00
C GLY A 494 -4.83 10.69 -7.64
N GLY A 495 -4.36 11.50 -8.61
CA GLY A 495 -3.30 12.48 -8.44
C GLY A 495 -2.11 12.28 -9.38
N ILE A 496 -1.40 13.39 -9.63
CA ILE A 496 -0.13 13.43 -10.36
C ILE A 496 0.97 13.80 -9.38
N PHE A 497 2.04 13.03 -9.39
CA PHE A 497 3.22 13.24 -8.56
C PHE A 497 4.39 13.65 -9.46
N VAL A 498 4.96 14.81 -9.16
CA VAL A 498 6.12 15.40 -9.81
C VAL A 498 7.32 15.13 -8.90
N ALA A 499 8.18 14.21 -9.29
CA ALA A 499 9.30 13.74 -8.49
C ALA A 499 10.64 14.00 -9.19
N GLY A 500 11.70 13.33 -8.71
CA GLY A 500 13.05 13.49 -9.25
C GLY A 500 13.81 14.66 -8.63
N GLY A 501 15.12 14.68 -8.85
CA GLY A 501 16.01 15.63 -8.17
C GLY A 501 15.94 17.07 -8.67
N ILE A 502 15.22 17.36 -9.76
CA ILE A 502 15.09 18.72 -10.30
C ILE A 502 13.93 19.47 -9.64
N ALA A 503 12.75 18.85 -9.53
CA ALA A 503 11.54 19.54 -9.07
C ALA A 503 11.69 20.22 -7.69
N PRO A 504 12.29 19.58 -6.65
CA PRO A 504 12.55 20.24 -5.37
C PRO A 504 13.49 21.44 -5.47
N LYS A 505 14.48 21.40 -6.37
CA LYS A 505 15.49 22.47 -6.54
C LYS A 505 14.94 23.71 -7.23
N ILE A 506 13.94 23.54 -8.09
CA ILE A 506 13.24 24.64 -8.78
C ILE A 506 11.84 24.89 -8.22
N LEU A 507 11.56 24.41 -7.00
CA LEU A 507 10.24 24.49 -6.38
C LEU A 507 9.62 25.91 -6.40
N PRO A 508 10.36 27.00 -6.10
CA PRO A 508 9.80 28.36 -6.17
C PRO A 508 9.27 28.73 -7.57
N LYS A 509 9.91 28.21 -8.63
CA LYS A 509 9.48 28.42 -10.02
C LYS A 509 8.30 27.53 -10.39
N ILE A 510 8.25 26.28 -9.91
CA ILE A 510 7.09 25.40 -10.13
C ILE A 510 5.83 25.94 -9.44
N GLN A 511 5.98 26.52 -8.24
CA GLN A 511 4.88 27.05 -7.44
C GLN A 511 4.30 28.38 -7.94
N ASN A 512 4.93 29.04 -8.93
CA ASN A 512 4.46 30.34 -9.43
C ASN A 512 3.18 30.26 -10.29
N GLY A 513 2.67 29.05 -10.55
CA GLY A 513 1.47 28.78 -11.32
C GLY A 513 1.70 28.45 -12.80
N ALA A 514 2.88 28.73 -13.37
CA ALA A 514 3.18 28.46 -14.78
C ALA A 514 3.14 26.96 -15.10
N PHE A 515 3.65 26.11 -14.19
CA PHE A 515 3.57 24.66 -14.31
C PHE A 515 2.11 24.20 -14.44
N PHE A 516 1.26 24.61 -13.50
CA PHE A 516 -0.13 24.14 -13.43
C PHE A 516 -0.98 24.74 -14.56
N SER A 517 -0.70 25.97 -14.98
CA SER A 517 -1.32 26.56 -16.17
C SER A 517 -1.01 25.75 -17.42
N ALA A 518 0.26 25.39 -17.65
CA ALA A 518 0.66 24.58 -18.80
C ALA A 518 0.12 23.14 -18.73
N PHE A 519 0.01 22.58 -17.52
CA PHE A 519 -0.63 21.29 -17.25
C PHE A 519 -2.08 21.27 -17.71
N CYS A 520 -2.85 22.30 -17.38
CA CYS A 520 -4.27 22.42 -17.73
C CYS A 520 -4.53 22.85 -19.19
N GLU A 521 -3.51 23.29 -19.93
CA GLU A 521 -3.64 23.84 -21.30
C GLU A 521 -3.91 22.73 -22.33
N LYS A 522 -5.11 22.13 -22.27
CA LYS A 522 -5.58 21.00 -23.11
C LYS A 522 -7.00 21.23 -23.63
N GLU A 523 -7.29 22.46 -24.07
CA GLU A 523 -8.59 22.92 -24.60
C GLU A 523 -9.81 22.27 -23.90
N LYS A 524 -10.44 21.28 -24.55
CA LYS A 524 -11.65 20.59 -24.09
C LYS A 524 -11.50 19.85 -22.76
N PHE A 525 -10.27 19.52 -22.36
CA PHE A 525 -9.98 18.80 -21.13
C PHE A 525 -9.43 19.70 -20.02
N GLN A 526 -9.33 21.01 -20.23
CA GLN A 526 -8.85 21.96 -19.23
C GLN A 526 -9.64 21.85 -17.91
N GLU A 527 -10.97 21.82 -17.99
CA GLU A 527 -11.84 21.65 -16.82
C GLU A 527 -11.63 20.29 -16.16
N LEU A 528 -11.45 19.21 -16.93
CA LEU A 528 -11.17 17.89 -16.34
C LEU A 528 -9.86 17.92 -15.53
N LEU A 529 -8.79 18.46 -16.12
CA LEU A 529 -7.47 18.51 -15.52
C LEU A 529 -7.38 19.43 -14.32
N SER A 530 -8.15 20.52 -14.27
CA SER A 530 -8.16 21.41 -13.09
C SER A 530 -8.64 20.71 -11.82
N HIS A 531 -9.39 19.61 -11.94
CA HIS A 531 -9.83 18.80 -10.80
C HIS A 531 -8.80 17.75 -10.36
N PHE A 532 -7.68 17.57 -11.06
CA PHE A 532 -6.71 16.53 -10.70
C PHE A 532 -5.75 17.06 -9.63
N PRO A 533 -5.55 16.32 -8.52
CA PRO A 533 -4.52 16.67 -7.56
C PRO A 533 -3.14 16.66 -8.22
N VAL A 534 -2.30 17.65 -7.91
CA VAL A 534 -0.93 17.74 -8.42
C VAL A 534 0.01 18.04 -7.25
N HIS A 535 1.00 17.16 -7.07
CA HIS A 535 1.89 17.16 -5.93
C HIS A 535 3.34 17.12 -6.39
N VAL A 536 4.23 17.87 -5.73
CA VAL A 536 5.68 17.73 -5.87
C VAL A 536 6.19 16.90 -4.70
N VAL A 537 6.95 15.84 -5.01
CA VAL A 537 7.64 15.02 -4.01
C VAL A 537 8.94 15.71 -3.62
N LEU A 538 9.06 16.10 -2.35
CA LEU A 538 10.20 16.82 -1.79
C LEU A 538 11.28 15.89 -1.23
N ASN A 539 10.92 14.65 -0.91
CA ASN A 539 11.82 13.68 -0.31
C ASN A 539 12.79 13.10 -1.35
N GLU A 540 14.06 13.52 -1.30
CA GLU A 540 15.12 13.02 -2.19
C GLU A 540 15.45 11.52 -1.95
N GLU A 541 15.07 10.96 -0.80
CA GLU A 541 15.29 9.56 -0.43
C GLU A 541 14.08 8.66 -0.79
N ALA A 542 13.05 9.22 -1.42
CA ALA A 542 11.85 8.49 -1.83
C ALA A 542 12.14 7.18 -2.60
N PRO A 543 13.08 7.13 -3.59
CA PRO A 543 13.40 5.87 -4.28
C PRO A 543 13.88 4.76 -3.33
N LEU A 544 14.68 5.10 -2.31
CA LEU A 544 15.15 4.15 -1.30
C LEU A 544 13.96 3.60 -0.48
N LEU A 545 13.05 4.48 -0.07
CA LEU A 545 11.86 4.10 0.70
C LEU A 545 10.96 3.14 -0.08
N GLY A 546 10.72 3.40 -1.37
CA GLY A 546 9.91 2.51 -2.19
C GLY A 546 10.59 1.17 -2.49
N ALA A 547 11.91 1.16 -2.69
CA ALA A 547 12.67 -0.08 -2.81
C ALA A 547 12.59 -0.92 -1.52
N ALA A 548 12.71 -0.29 -0.36
CA ALA A 548 12.53 -0.94 0.94
C ALA A 548 11.12 -1.51 1.11
N ALA A 549 10.10 -0.74 0.73
CA ALA A 549 8.69 -1.12 0.85
C ALA A 549 8.36 -2.38 0.05
N GLU A 550 8.81 -2.45 -1.20
CA GLU A 550 8.55 -3.61 -2.06
C GLU A 550 9.35 -4.84 -1.60
N ALA A 551 10.60 -4.67 -1.14
CA ALA A 551 11.38 -5.76 -0.55
C ALA A 551 10.68 -6.35 0.69
N ALA A 552 10.20 -5.48 1.58
CA ALA A 552 9.50 -5.89 2.79
C ALA A 552 8.15 -6.55 2.50
N ALA A 553 7.42 -6.09 1.48
CA ALA A 553 6.16 -6.71 1.07
C ALA A 553 6.39 -8.17 0.62
N ARG A 554 7.46 -8.44 -0.13
CA ARG A 554 7.83 -9.79 -0.58
C ARG A 554 8.29 -10.69 0.56
N GLU A 555 9.07 -10.15 1.51
CA GLU A 555 9.46 -10.88 2.73
C GLU A 555 8.23 -11.30 3.52
N LEU A 556 7.27 -10.40 3.71
CA LEU A 556 6.06 -10.70 4.48
C LEU A 556 5.22 -11.81 3.84
N VAL A 557 5.04 -11.77 2.51
CA VAL A 557 4.34 -12.81 1.75
C VAL A 557 5.06 -14.16 1.91
N ALA A 558 6.38 -14.18 1.80
CA ALA A 558 7.18 -15.39 1.91
C ALA A 558 7.25 -15.95 3.34
N ALA A 559 7.37 -15.09 4.36
CA ALA A 559 7.33 -15.49 5.76
C ALA A 559 5.97 -16.14 6.12
N ASN A 560 4.88 -15.62 5.55
CA ASN A 560 3.54 -16.21 5.69
C ASN A 560 3.38 -17.53 4.93
N ALA A 561 4.18 -17.77 3.88
CA ALA A 561 4.19 -19.02 3.12
C ALA A 561 5.10 -20.09 3.74
N GLY A 562 6.24 -19.70 4.34
CA GLY A 562 7.22 -20.59 4.97
C GLY A 562 6.90 -21.00 6.41
N ALA A 563 5.99 -20.30 7.09
CA ALA A 563 5.44 -20.69 8.39
C ALA A 563 4.28 -21.71 8.29
N ARG A 564 4.23 -22.50 7.21
CA ARG A 564 3.21 -23.51 6.90
C ARG A 564 3.76 -24.92 7.00
#